data_AF-A0A919KJ98-F1
#
_entry.id   AF-A0A919KJ98-F1
#
_cell.length_a   1.000
_cell.length_b   1.000
_cell.length_c   1.000
_cell.angle_alpha   90.00
_cell.angle_beta   90.00
_cell.angle_gamma   90.00
#
_symmetry.space_group_name_H-M   'P 1'
#
loop_
_entity.id
_entity.type
_entity.pdbx_description
1 polymer ?
#
loop_
_entity_poly.entity_id
_entity_poly.type
_entity_poly.pdbx_seq_one_letter_code
_entity_poly.pdbx_strand_id
1 'polypeptide(L)'
;MCLLAVLVPLLLLAAPQARAADADSVRIYRCTSSSGAVALQNTPCDNGRQQVLDMQRPKDPPPRAAAPEPARPAPAPAVREIRIVGVQPPQPMYECVSADGDRYTSDTDEGNPRWVPAWVQGHVVGRPRPGPAYPPPARPGRPDGLVSGVIVPYGSVLVRDACHALPQREVCARLSDRRWELIRRYNSALQSEREQLVREQRGIEARMEQDCGGT
;
A
#
# COMPACT_ATOMS: atom_id res chain seq x y z
N MET A 1 48.12 -1.66 -67.84
CA MET A 1 47.66 -0.25 -67.86
C MET A 1 46.36 -0.23 -68.66
N CYS A 2 45.18 -0.21 -68.01
CA CYS A 2 44.36 1.01 -67.73
C CYS A 2 43.97 1.74 -69.03
N LEU A 3 42.72 2.06 -69.41
CA LEU A 3 41.39 2.20 -68.77
C LEU A 3 40.30 1.99 -69.87
N LEU A 4 39.11 1.41 -69.66
CA LEU A 4 37.91 1.87 -68.92
C LEU A 4 37.13 3.01 -69.61
N ALA A 5 35.91 2.74 -70.10
CA ALA A 5 34.68 3.55 -69.93
C ALA A 5 33.51 3.01 -70.78
N VAL A 6 32.30 3.07 -70.23
CA VAL A 6 31.13 2.22 -70.49
C VAL A 6 29.84 3.09 -70.43
N LEU A 7 28.77 2.69 -71.18
CA LEU A 7 27.31 3.01 -71.03
C LEU A 7 26.86 4.46 -71.39
N VAL A 8 25.74 4.80 -72.08
CA VAL A 8 24.36 4.27 -72.31
C VAL A 8 23.76 4.99 -73.57
N PRO A 9 22.83 4.42 -74.38
CA PRO A 9 22.01 5.17 -75.33
C PRO A 9 20.57 5.44 -74.82
N LEU A 10 20.04 6.65 -75.04
CA LEU A 10 18.68 7.09 -74.69
C LEU A 10 17.82 7.20 -75.97
N LEU A 11 16.80 6.35 -76.11
CA LEU A 11 15.88 6.31 -77.26
C LEU A 11 14.56 7.05 -76.90
N LEU A 12 14.27 8.17 -77.58
CA LEU A 12 13.00 8.91 -77.48
C LEU A 12 11.92 8.27 -78.37
N LEU A 13 10.73 8.01 -77.83
CA LEU A 13 9.50 7.76 -78.61
C LEU A 13 8.55 8.96 -78.52
N ALA A 14 8.07 9.42 -79.67
CA ALA A 14 7.01 10.42 -79.85
C ALA A 14 5.62 9.77 -79.83
N ALA A 15 4.62 10.45 -79.25
CA ALA A 15 3.22 10.04 -79.24
C ALA A 15 2.33 11.06 -80.01
N PRO A 16 1.26 10.63 -80.70
CA PRO A 16 0.36 11.52 -81.44
C PRO A 16 -0.78 12.08 -80.56
N GLN A 17 -1.23 13.29 -80.85
CA GLN A 17 -2.36 13.93 -80.16
C GLN A 17 -3.65 13.80 -80.99
N ALA A 18 -4.67 13.16 -80.43
CA ALA A 18 -6.02 13.12 -81.00
C ALA A 18 -6.83 14.35 -80.56
N ARG A 19 -7.47 15.03 -81.51
CA ARG A 19 -8.45 16.10 -81.24
C ARG A 19 -9.72 15.50 -80.65
N ALA A 20 -10.16 16.01 -79.50
CA ALA A 20 -11.44 15.65 -78.90
C ALA A 20 -12.59 16.35 -79.65
N ALA A 21 -13.61 15.57 -80.03
CA ALA A 21 -14.93 16.09 -80.36
C ALA A 21 -15.61 16.59 -79.07
N ASP A 22 -16.34 17.70 -79.17
CA ASP A 22 -16.95 18.41 -78.02
C ASP A 22 -18.03 17.52 -77.37
N ALA A 23 -17.68 16.87 -76.26
CA ALA A 23 -18.45 15.80 -75.63
C ALA A 23 -19.54 16.29 -74.64
N ASP A 24 -19.68 17.61 -74.49
CA ASP A 24 -20.51 18.23 -73.44
C ASP A 24 -21.95 18.55 -73.88
N SER A 25 -22.28 18.42 -75.17
CA SER A 25 -23.63 18.64 -75.70
C SER A 25 -24.26 17.37 -76.29
N VAL A 26 -25.51 17.09 -75.93
CA VAL A 26 -26.32 15.95 -76.40
C VAL A 26 -27.49 16.49 -77.23
N ARG A 27 -27.56 16.07 -78.48
CA ARG A 27 -28.62 16.42 -79.43
C ARG A 27 -29.71 15.36 -79.45
N ILE A 28 -30.94 15.73 -79.10
CA ILE A 28 -32.12 14.86 -79.11
C ILE A 28 -33.17 15.43 -80.07
N TYR A 29 -33.76 14.57 -80.89
CA TYR A 29 -34.81 14.90 -81.85
C TYR A 29 -36.17 14.57 -81.26
N ARG A 30 -37.05 15.57 -81.21
CA ARG A 30 -38.46 15.41 -80.86
C ARG A 30 -39.26 15.28 -82.14
N CYS A 31 -39.82 14.09 -82.36
CA CYS A 31 -40.62 13.75 -83.53
C CYS A 31 -42.10 13.79 -83.16
N THR A 32 -42.89 14.59 -83.87
CA THR A 32 -44.35 14.62 -83.71
C THR A 32 -45.03 14.03 -84.94
N SER A 33 -45.80 12.97 -84.78
CA SER A 33 -46.56 12.34 -85.87
C SER A 33 -47.82 13.15 -86.22
N SER A 34 -48.41 12.87 -87.38
CA SER A 34 -49.67 13.49 -87.81
C SER A 34 -50.87 13.15 -86.91
N SER A 35 -50.78 12.10 -86.08
CA SER A 35 -51.77 11.76 -85.06
C SER A 35 -51.55 12.50 -83.73
N GLY A 36 -50.54 13.38 -83.64
CA GLY A 36 -50.22 14.17 -82.44
C GLY A 36 -49.39 13.42 -81.39
N ALA A 37 -49.01 12.17 -81.63
CA ALA A 37 -48.12 11.42 -80.75
C ALA A 37 -46.69 11.95 -80.86
N VAL A 38 -46.01 12.08 -79.72
CA VAL A 38 -44.66 12.65 -79.66
C VAL A 38 -43.67 11.65 -79.08
N ALA A 39 -42.58 11.42 -79.81
CA ALA A 39 -41.46 10.59 -79.39
C ALA A 39 -40.15 11.39 -79.36
N LEU A 40 -39.31 11.14 -78.37
CA LEU A 40 -37.96 11.70 -78.26
C LEU A 40 -36.95 10.61 -78.63
N GLN A 41 -36.07 10.90 -79.58
CA GLN A 41 -35.09 9.95 -80.11
C GLN A 41 -33.74 10.62 -80.33
N ASN A 42 -32.66 9.85 -80.28
CA ASN A 42 -31.30 10.36 -80.51
C ASN A 42 -30.90 10.33 -82.00
N THR A 43 -31.81 9.89 -82.87
CA THR A 43 -31.68 9.87 -84.33
C THR A 43 -32.72 10.78 -84.98
N PRO A 44 -32.44 11.39 -86.16
CA PRO A 44 -33.42 12.20 -86.89
C PRO A 44 -34.72 11.42 -87.17
N CYS A 45 -35.83 12.13 -87.30
CA CYS A 45 -37.14 11.55 -87.51
C CYS A 45 -37.28 11.07 -88.95
N ASP A 46 -37.68 9.81 -89.15
CA ASP A 46 -37.91 9.27 -90.49
C ASP A 46 -39.13 9.93 -91.18
N ASN A 47 -40.17 10.29 -90.40
CA ASN A 47 -41.37 10.97 -90.88
C ASN A 47 -42.00 11.87 -89.80
N GLY A 48 -42.67 12.94 -90.21
CA GLY A 48 -43.35 13.89 -89.31
C GLY A 48 -42.56 15.19 -89.08
N ARG A 49 -43.06 16.06 -88.20
CA ARG A 49 -42.34 17.30 -87.87
C ARG A 49 -41.25 17.02 -86.84
N GLN A 50 -40.04 17.50 -87.12
CA GLN A 50 -38.87 17.31 -86.28
C GLN A 50 -38.48 18.62 -85.60
N GLN A 51 -38.21 18.56 -84.31
CA GLN A 51 -37.59 19.64 -83.55
C GLN A 51 -36.30 19.14 -82.89
N VAL A 52 -35.20 19.84 -83.14
CA VAL A 52 -33.89 19.50 -82.57
C VAL A 52 -33.74 20.19 -81.22
N LEU A 53 -33.41 19.42 -80.18
CA LEU A 53 -33.15 19.90 -78.83
C LEU A 53 -31.70 19.58 -78.47
N ASP A 54 -30.88 20.61 -78.34
CA ASP A 54 -29.53 20.50 -77.80
C ASP A 54 -29.56 20.71 -76.30
N MET A 55 -29.13 19.71 -75.54
CA MET A 55 -29.06 19.76 -74.08
C MET A 55 -27.64 19.51 -73.61
N GLN A 56 -27.21 20.22 -72.57
CA GLN A 56 -25.92 19.93 -71.94
C GLN A 56 -26.05 18.74 -71.01
N ARG A 57 -25.06 17.84 -71.05
CA ARG A 57 -25.02 16.71 -70.14
C ARG A 57 -24.78 17.23 -68.71
N PRO A 58 -25.62 16.88 -67.73
CA PRO A 58 -25.36 17.22 -66.33
C PRO A 58 -24.00 16.64 -65.90
N LYS A 59 -23.12 17.49 -65.37
CA LYS A 59 -21.78 17.10 -64.94
C LYS A 59 -21.80 16.66 -63.49
N ASP A 60 -21.30 15.47 -63.21
CA ASP A 60 -21.20 14.95 -61.86
C ASP A 60 -20.22 15.78 -61.01
N PRO A 61 -20.55 16.07 -59.74
CA PRO A 61 -19.65 16.79 -58.85
C PRO A 61 -18.39 15.95 -58.55
N PRO A 62 -17.23 16.60 -58.31
CA PRO A 62 -15.99 15.87 -58.02
C PRO A 62 -16.11 15.04 -56.73
N PRO A 63 -15.42 13.87 -56.65
CA PRO A 63 -15.50 13.01 -55.48
C PRO A 63 -15.08 13.74 -54.21
N ARG A 64 -15.90 13.67 -53.16
CA ARG A 64 -15.57 14.27 -51.87
C ARG A 64 -14.44 13.47 -51.20
N ALA A 65 -13.41 14.15 -50.73
CA ALA A 65 -12.32 13.53 -49.99
C ALA A 65 -12.86 12.81 -48.74
N ALA A 66 -12.35 11.61 -48.47
CA ALA A 66 -12.72 10.83 -47.31
C ALA A 66 -12.35 11.56 -46.01
N ALA A 67 -13.25 11.53 -45.03
CA ALA A 67 -12.98 12.09 -43.72
C ALA A 67 -11.90 11.27 -42.99
N PRO A 68 -11.01 11.90 -42.21
CA PRO A 68 -10.01 11.18 -41.43
C PRO A 68 -10.68 10.30 -40.37
N GLU A 69 -10.15 9.09 -40.20
CA GLU A 69 -10.62 8.12 -39.21
C GLU A 69 -10.29 8.60 -37.77
N PRO A 70 -11.19 8.41 -36.79
CA PRO A 70 -10.96 8.84 -35.43
C PRO A 70 -9.74 8.14 -34.80
N ALA A 71 -8.94 8.92 -34.07
CA ALA A 71 -7.75 8.42 -33.38
C ALA A 71 -8.11 7.35 -32.35
N ARG A 72 -7.36 6.24 -32.34
CA ARG A 72 -7.57 5.13 -31.42
C ARG A 72 -7.23 5.56 -29.97
N PRO A 73 -8.04 5.21 -28.95
CA PRO A 73 -7.77 5.62 -27.58
C PRO A 73 -6.44 5.05 -27.06
N ALA A 74 -5.72 5.85 -26.26
CA ALA A 74 -4.50 5.40 -25.60
C ALA A 74 -4.82 4.29 -24.57
N PRO A 75 -3.90 3.32 -24.37
CA PRO A 75 -4.11 2.25 -23.39
C PRO A 75 -4.21 2.81 -21.97
N ALA A 76 -5.13 2.26 -21.18
CA ALA A 76 -5.33 2.64 -19.79
C ALA A 76 -4.09 2.32 -18.94
N PRO A 77 -3.79 3.13 -17.89
CA PRO A 77 -2.67 2.86 -17.00
C PRO A 77 -2.85 1.53 -16.26
N ALA A 78 -1.78 0.73 -16.18
CA ALA A 78 -1.79 -0.54 -15.47
C ALA A 78 -2.01 -0.33 -13.96
N VAL A 79 -2.92 -1.11 -13.37
CA VAL A 79 -3.18 -1.11 -11.93
C VAL A 79 -1.99 -1.76 -11.21
N ARG A 80 -1.41 -1.04 -10.25
CA ARG A 80 -0.31 -1.55 -9.42
C ARG A 80 -0.87 -2.39 -8.27
N GLU A 81 -0.53 -3.68 -8.23
CA GLU A 81 -0.86 -4.56 -7.10
C GLU A 81 0.09 -4.24 -5.93
N ILE A 82 -0.46 -3.65 -4.86
CA ILE A 82 0.30 -3.35 -3.64
C ILE A 82 0.29 -4.60 -2.76
N ARG A 83 1.44 -5.25 -2.58
CA ARG A 83 1.60 -6.34 -1.61
C ARG A 83 2.11 -5.78 -0.29
N ILE A 84 1.27 -5.83 0.74
CA ILE A 84 1.65 -5.43 2.10
C ILE A 84 2.18 -6.69 2.79
N VAL A 85 3.49 -6.74 3.03
CA VAL A 85 4.10 -7.80 3.83
C VAL A 85 3.96 -7.44 5.30
N GLY A 86 3.14 -8.19 6.03
CA GLY A 86 3.05 -8.07 7.48
C GLY A 86 4.28 -8.70 8.13
N VAL A 87 5.01 -7.92 8.92
CA VAL A 87 6.11 -8.43 9.75
C VAL A 87 5.55 -8.75 11.14
N GLN A 88 5.85 -9.94 11.65
CA GLN A 88 5.49 -10.32 13.01
C GLN A 88 6.17 -9.34 13.99
N PRO A 89 5.45 -8.72 14.93
CA PRO A 89 6.07 -7.84 15.91
C PRO A 89 7.05 -8.63 16.79
N PRO A 90 8.18 -8.01 17.19
CA PRO A 90 9.20 -8.66 17.98
C PRO A 90 8.70 -9.02 19.37
N GLN A 91 9.17 -10.14 19.92
CA GLN A 91 8.74 -10.61 21.25
C GLN A 91 9.32 -9.71 22.35
N PRO A 92 8.48 -9.11 23.21
CA PRO A 92 8.97 -8.25 24.27
C PRO A 92 9.77 -9.05 25.31
N MET A 93 10.66 -8.35 26.00
CA MET A 93 11.30 -8.83 27.21
C MET A 93 11.28 -7.70 28.23
N TYR A 94 11.06 -8.05 29.47
CA TYR A 94 10.92 -7.09 30.56
C TYR A 94 12.13 -7.19 31.48
N GLU A 95 12.51 -6.05 32.04
CA GLU A 95 13.40 -6.01 33.19
C GLU A 95 12.56 -5.59 34.39
N CYS A 96 12.59 -6.43 35.41
CA CYS A 96 11.85 -6.24 36.64
C CYS A 96 12.83 -5.96 37.77
N VAL A 97 12.37 -5.20 38.76
CA VAL A 97 13.17 -4.85 39.94
C VAL A 97 12.55 -5.49 41.18
N SER A 98 13.31 -6.35 41.86
CA SER A 98 12.94 -6.97 43.13
C SER A 98 12.78 -5.92 44.24
N ALA A 99 12.14 -6.31 45.34
CA ALA A 99 12.08 -5.54 46.57
C ALA A 99 13.47 -5.13 47.10
N ASP A 100 14.46 -6.00 46.91
CA ASP A 100 15.85 -5.79 47.34
C ASP A 100 16.63 -4.88 46.39
N GLY A 101 16.04 -4.49 45.25
CA GLY A 101 16.67 -3.66 44.21
C GLY A 101 17.36 -4.45 43.10
N ASP A 102 17.41 -5.78 43.18
CA ASP A 102 18.00 -6.64 42.15
C ASP A 102 17.18 -6.63 40.86
N ARG A 103 17.88 -6.56 39.72
CA ARG A 103 17.26 -6.59 38.39
C ARG A 103 17.24 -8.01 37.85
N TYR A 104 16.12 -8.43 37.29
CA TYR A 104 15.99 -9.70 36.59
C TYR A 104 15.19 -9.54 35.30
N THR A 105 15.39 -10.46 34.37
CA THR A 105 14.64 -10.51 33.11
C THR A 105 13.42 -11.42 33.23
N SER A 106 12.33 -11.01 32.60
CA SER A 106 11.10 -11.79 32.47
C SER A 106 10.56 -11.70 31.05
N ASP A 107 9.90 -12.75 30.56
CA ASP A 107 9.15 -12.72 29.30
C ASP A 107 7.73 -12.12 29.47
N THR A 108 7.30 -11.86 30.72
CA THR A 108 6.02 -11.23 31.06
C THR A 108 6.21 -9.97 31.89
N ASP A 109 5.20 -9.09 31.87
CA ASP A 109 5.13 -7.85 32.65
C ASP A 109 4.62 -8.06 34.09
N GLU A 110 4.35 -9.31 34.46
CA GLU A 110 3.61 -9.63 35.68
C GLU A 110 4.44 -9.43 36.96
N GLY A 111 5.76 -9.58 36.87
CA GLY A 111 6.68 -9.53 38.02
C GLY A 111 6.45 -10.66 39.04
N ASN A 112 7.48 -10.93 39.83
CA ASN A 112 7.41 -11.95 40.88
C ASN A 112 6.42 -11.52 41.98
N PRO A 113 5.41 -12.34 42.31
CA PRO A 113 4.48 -12.02 43.39
C PRO A 113 5.12 -12.25 44.76
N ARG A 114 4.91 -11.32 45.69
CA ARG A 114 5.33 -11.43 47.09
C ARG A 114 4.26 -10.93 48.06
N TRP A 115 4.10 -11.65 49.15
CA TRP A 115 3.23 -11.22 50.25
C TRP A 115 3.98 -10.24 51.15
N VAL A 116 3.45 -9.03 51.30
CA VAL A 116 4.02 -8.01 52.19
C VAL A 116 3.07 -7.74 53.35
N PRO A 117 3.58 -7.54 54.58
CA PRO A 117 2.74 -7.13 55.71
C PRO A 117 2.06 -5.79 55.43
N ALA A 118 0.74 -5.77 55.61
CA ALA A 118 -0.08 -4.58 55.49
C ALA A 118 -0.43 -4.02 56.87
N TRP A 119 -0.29 -2.72 57.00
CA TRP A 119 -0.51 -1.97 58.24
C TRP A 119 -1.52 -0.88 57.96
N VAL A 120 -2.45 -0.64 58.88
CA VAL A 120 -3.42 0.45 58.76
C VAL A 120 -3.19 1.46 59.87
N GLN A 121 -3.38 2.74 59.54
CA GLN A 121 -3.39 3.78 60.54
C GLN A 121 -4.83 3.95 61.04
N GLY A 122 -5.04 3.62 62.31
CA GLY A 122 -6.29 3.87 63.04
C GLY A 122 -6.13 5.01 64.03
N HIS A 123 -7.25 5.53 64.53
CA HIS A 123 -7.29 6.49 65.61
C HIS A 123 -8.04 5.89 66.80
N VAL A 124 -7.45 5.96 67.98
CA VAL A 124 -8.14 5.57 69.21
C VAL A 124 -8.65 6.84 69.87
N VAL A 125 -9.97 6.93 70.02
CA VAL A 125 -10.59 7.98 70.84
C VAL A 125 -10.53 7.49 72.28
N GLY A 126 -9.59 8.01 73.06
CA GLY A 126 -9.50 7.69 74.49
C GLY A 126 -10.74 8.20 75.22
N ARG A 127 -11.41 7.34 76.01
CA ARG A 127 -12.33 7.83 77.06
C ARG A 127 -11.50 8.64 78.07
N PRO A 128 -12.02 9.73 78.64
CA PRO A 128 -11.33 10.44 79.71
C PRO A 128 -10.96 9.43 80.80
N ARG A 129 -9.68 9.31 81.14
CA ARG A 129 -9.30 8.58 82.36
C ARG A 129 -9.99 9.27 83.54
N PRO A 130 -10.52 8.53 84.53
CA PRO A 130 -10.90 9.13 85.81
C PRO A 130 -9.66 9.83 86.36
N GLY A 131 -9.63 11.16 86.25
CA GLY A 131 -8.58 11.98 86.82
C GLY A 131 -8.72 12.03 88.34
N PRO A 132 -7.70 12.53 89.05
CA PRO A 132 -7.87 12.91 90.45
C PRO A 132 -9.12 13.81 90.58
N ALA A 133 -9.80 13.76 91.73
CA ALA A 133 -11.01 14.55 92.01
C ALA A 133 -10.85 16.09 91.85
N TYR A 134 -9.64 16.56 91.55
CA TYR A 134 -9.33 17.94 91.21
C TYR A 134 -8.84 18.06 89.77
N PRO A 135 -9.56 18.79 88.89
CA PRO A 135 -9.06 19.10 87.56
C PRO A 135 -7.85 20.04 87.66
N PRO A 136 -6.73 19.77 86.95
CA PRO A 136 -5.69 20.78 86.77
C PRO A 136 -6.26 22.00 86.02
N PRO A 137 -5.73 23.22 86.24
CA PRO A 137 -6.23 24.41 85.58
C PRO A 137 -6.18 24.24 84.05
N ALA A 138 -7.31 24.54 83.40
CA ALA A 138 -7.46 24.44 81.96
C ALA A 138 -6.42 25.33 81.27
N ARG A 139 -5.51 24.71 80.51
CA ARG A 139 -4.60 25.45 79.63
C ARG A 139 -5.35 25.78 78.34
N PRO A 140 -5.43 27.05 77.92
CA PRO A 140 -6.09 27.41 76.67
C PRO A 140 -5.42 26.71 75.48
N GLY A 141 -6.22 26.01 74.66
CA GLY A 141 -5.77 25.48 73.36
C GLY A 141 -5.37 23.99 73.29
N ARG A 142 -5.58 23.19 74.35
CA ARG A 142 -5.44 21.73 74.23
C ARG A 142 -6.81 21.10 73.94
N PRO A 143 -7.01 20.44 72.78
CA PRO A 143 -8.28 19.79 72.48
C PRO A 143 -8.58 18.67 73.49
N ASP A 144 -9.82 18.66 74.01
CA ASP A 144 -10.35 17.63 74.91
C ASP A 144 -10.57 16.33 74.14
N GLY A 145 -9.50 15.55 74.03
CA GLY A 145 -9.49 14.28 73.33
C GLY A 145 -8.10 14.00 72.81
N LEU A 146 -7.38 13.12 73.51
CA LEU A 146 -6.11 12.60 73.00
C LEU A 146 -6.44 11.63 71.86
N VAL A 147 -6.56 12.15 70.64
CA VAL A 147 -6.65 11.32 69.44
C VAL A 147 -5.25 10.79 69.16
N SER A 148 -4.94 9.60 69.66
CA SER A 148 -3.69 8.92 69.34
C SER A 148 -3.86 8.09 68.08
N GLY A 149 -3.07 8.38 67.06
CA GLY A 149 -2.89 7.49 65.92
C GLY A 149 -2.17 6.22 66.35
N VAL A 150 -2.72 5.06 66.00
CA VAL A 150 -2.11 3.74 66.25
C VAL A 150 -1.96 3.03 64.90
N ILE A 151 -0.80 2.42 64.68
CA ILE A 151 -0.55 1.57 63.52
C ILE A 151 -0.88 0.14 63.93
N VAL A 152 -1.83 -0.48 63.26
CA VAL A 152 -2.31 -1.84 63.58
C VAL A 152 -2.05 -2.75 62.38
N PRO A 153 -1.49 -3.96 62.57
CA PRO A 153 -1.37 -4.93 61.48
C PRO A 153 -2.77 -5.35 61.01
N TYR A 154 -2.96 -5.38 59.70
CA TYR A 154 -4.25 -5.73 59.08
C TYR A 154 -4.18 -7.03 58.27
N GLY A 155 -2.99 -7.57 58.05
CA GLY A 155 -2.77 -8.83 57.34
C GLY A 155 -1.58 -8.72 56.39
N SER A 156 -1.67 -9.41 55.25
CA SER A 156 -0.72 -9.28 54.15
C SER A 156 -1.44 -8.92 52.85
N VAL A 157 -0.74 -8.22 51.96
CA VAL A 157 -1.21 -7.93 50.61
C VAL A 157 -0.24 -8.52 49.59
N LEU A 158 -0.77 -8.96 48.45
CA LEU A 158 0.04 -9.44 47.35
C LEU A 158 0.54 -8.25 46.54
N VAL A 159 1.86 -8.04 46.53
CA VAL A 159 2.53 -7.03 45.73
C VAL A 159 3.35 -7.74 44.67
N ARG A 160 3.47 -7.13 43.50
CA ARG A 160 4.31 -7.61 42.40
C ARG A 160 5.45 -6.64 42.16
N ASP A 161 6.55 -7.16 41.67
CA ASP A 161 7.68 -6.35 41.25
C ASP A 161 7.32 -5.46 40.05
N ALA A 162 7.93 -4.29 39.97
CA ALA A 162 7.72 -3.39 38.85
C ALA A 162 8.57 -3.85 37.66
N CYS A 163 7.93 -4.04 36.51
CA CYS A 163 8.55 -4.47 35.26
C CYS A 163 8.43 -3.37 34.19
N HIS A 164 9.53 -3.10 33.48
CA HIS A 164 9.53 -2.21 32.31
C HIS A 164 9.94 -2.99 31.06
N ALA A 165 9.26 -2.70 29.95
CA ALA A 165 9.60 -3.27 28.65
C ALA A 165 11.00 -2.78 28.23
N LEU A 166 11.86 -3.72 27.86
CA LEU A 166 13.18 -3.41 27.34
C LEU A 166 13.08 -2.92 25.89
N PRO A 167 13.91 -1.93 25.49
CA PRO A 167 13.98 -1.52 24.09
C PRO A 167 14.54 -2.68 23.26
N GLN A 168 14.06 -2.84 22.04
CA GLN A 168 14.37 -4.01 21.20
C GLN A 168 15.88 -4.27 21.01
N ARG A 169 16.69 -3.20 20.88
CA ARG A 169 18.16 -3.31 20.81
C ARG A 169 18.78 -4.03 22.01
N GLU A 170 18.23 -3.81 23.20
CA GLU A 170 18.72 -4.38 24.45
C GLU A 170 18.34 -5.86 24.55
N VAL A 171 17.15 -6.21 24.05
CA VAL A 171 16.70 -7.61 23.94
C VAL A 171 17.65 -8.39 23.04
N CYS A 172 17.97 -7.84 21.86
CA CYS A 172 18.91 -8.46 20.93
C CYS A 172 20.33 -8.60 21.51
N ALA A 173 20.81 -7.60 22.26
CA ALA A 173 22.10 -7.68 22.95
C ALA A 173 22.11 -8.81 23.98
N ARG A 174 21.08 -8.90 24.83
CA ARG A 174 20.97 -9.95 25.87
C ARG A 174 20.83 -11.36 25.28
N LEU A 175 20.08 -11.52 24.18
CA LEU A 175 19.99 -12.80 23.46
C LEU A 175 21.36 -13.20 22.88
N SER A 176 22.10 -12.25 22.32
CA SER A 176 23.46 -12.48 21.82
C SER A 176 24.42 -12.91 22.94
N ASP A 177 24.38 -12.24 24.08
CA ASP A 177 25.19 -12.58 25.26
C ASP A 177 24.87 -13.98 25.78
N ARG A 178 23.57 -14.32 25.86
CA ARG A 178 23.13 -15.65 26.29
C ARG A 178 23.59 -16.74 25.33
N ARG A 179 23.50 -16.50 24.02
CA ARG A 179 24.05 -17.42 23.00
C ARG A 179 25.55 -17.63 23.19
N TRP A 180 26.31 -16.56 23.38
CA TRP A 180 27.76 -16.63 23.63
C TRP A 180 28.10 -17.43 24.89
N GLU A 181 27.31 -17.26 25.95
CA GLU A 181 27.46 -18.03 27.18
C GLU A 181 27.25 -19.54 26.97
N LEU A 182 26.22 -19.92 26.20
CA LEU A 182 25.96 -21.32 25.86
C LEU A 182 27.10 -21.92 25.03
N ILE A 183 27.57 -21.21 24.00
CA ILE A 183 28.68 -21.64 23.14
C ILE A 183 29.96 -21.83 23.96
N ARG A 184 30.26 -20.89 24.86
CA ARG A 184 31.46 -20.95 25.71
C ARG A 184 31.48 -22.21 26.59
N ARG A 185 30.32 -22.60 27.14
CA ARG A 185 30.19 -23.76 28.04
C ARG A 185 30.21 -25.11 27.32
N TYR A 186 29.96 -25.13 26.01
CA TYR A 186 29.80 -26.37 25.23
C TYR A 186 30.99 -27.33 25.35
N ASN A 187 32.23 -26.82 25.32
CA ASN A 187 33.42 -27.66 25.35
C ASN A 187 33.66 -28.35 26.70
N SER A 188 33.18 -27.75 27.79
CA SER A 188 33.29 -28.28 29.16
C SER A 188 32.08 -29.14 29.58
N ALA A 189 31.03 -29.19 28.78
CA ALA A 189 29.78 -29.87 29.12
C ALA A 189 29.82 -31.40 28.88
N LEU A 190 29.08 -32.14 29.70
CA LEU A 190 28.80 -33.57 29.55
C LEU A 190 27.96 -33.84 28.29
N GLN A 191 27.89 -35.09 27.80
CA GLN A 191 27.16 -35.40 26.55
C GLN A 191 25.66 -35.02 26.62
N SER A 192 24.97 -35.34 27.71
CA SER A 192 23.55 -34.97 27.91
C SER A 192 23.36 -33.45 28.00
N GLU A 193 24.29 -32.75 28.64
CA GLU A 193 24.28 -31.29 28.75
C GLU A 193 24.51 -30.64 27.39
N ARG A 194 25.38 -31.19 26.54
CA ARG A 194 25.62 -30.67 25.18
C ARG A 194 24.35 -30.68 24.34
N GLU A 195 23.58 -31.75 24.40
CA GLU A 195 22.30 -31.82 23.68
C GLU A 195 21.32 -30.76 24.17
N GLN A 196 21.27 -30.52 25.48
CA GLN A 196 20.46 -29.45 26.06
C GLN A 196 20.93 -28.07 25.61
N LEU A 197 22.24 -27.79 25.67
CA LEU A 197 22.82 -26.52 25.22
C LEU A 197 22.51 -26.26 23.75
N VAL A 198 22.57 -27.29 22.88
CA VAL A 198 22.22 -27.17 21.46
C VAL A 198 20.73 -26.92 21.25
N ARG A 199 19.85 -27.47 22.09
CA ARG A 199 18.41 -27.17 22.03
C ARG A 199 18.14 -25.72 22.45
N GLU A 200 18.75 -25.28 23.55
CA GLU A 200 18.61 -23.89 24.03
C GLU A 200 19.18 -22.88 23.03
N GLN A 201 20.37 -23.15 22.47
CA GLN A 201 20.99 -22.32 21.46
C GLN A 201 20.10 -22.15 20.23
N ARG A 202 19.51 -23.25 19.71
CA ARG A 202 18.58 -23.18 18.57
C ARG A 202 17.34 -22.34 18.87
N GLY A 203 16.81 -22.39 20.09
CA GLY A 203 15.69 -21.55 20.50
C GLY A 203 16.05 -20.06 20.49
N ILE A 204 17.24 -19.72 20.99
CA ILE A 204 17.73 -18.33 21.01
C ILE A 204 18.02 -17.84 19.59
N GLU A 205 18.67 -18.65 18.75
CA GLU A 205 18.97 -18.30 17.36
C GLU A 205 17.69 -18.05 16.55
N ALA A 206 16.65 -18.88 16.74
CA ALA A 206 15.36 -18.68 16.09
C ALA A 206 14.69 -17.36 16.51
N ARG A 207 14.72 -17.02 17.81
CA ARG A 207 14.18 -15.73 18.30
C ARG A 207 14.99 -14.55 17.75
N MET A 208 16.31 -14.66 17.69
CA MET A 208 17.17 -13.62 17.11
C MET A 208 16.92 -13.43 15.60
N GLU A 209 16.73 -14.50 14.84
CA GLU A 209 16.41 -14.41 13.41
C GLU A 209 15.08 -13.70 13.17
N GLN A 210 14.06 -14.03 13.98
CA GLN A 210 12.74 -13.42 13.89
C GLN A 210 12.71 -11.95 14.33
N ASP A 211 13.36 -11.61 15.44
CA ASP A 211 13.17 -10.32 16.12
C ASP A 211 14.31 -9.32 15.86
N CYS A 212 15.53 -9.79 15.57
CA CYS A 212 16.75 -8.97 15.49
C CYS A 212 17.32 -8.82 14.08
N GLY A 213 16.67 -9.41 13.06
CA GLY A 213 16.99 -9.20 11.65
C GLY A 213 17.94 -10.20 11.03
N GLY A 214 18.23 -11.33 11.71
CA GLY A 214 19.17 -12.36 11.23
C GLY A 214 20.61 -11.84 11.14
N THR A 215 21.59 -12.72 11.30
CA THR A 215 22.99 -12.43 10.95
C THR A 215 23.39 -13.26 9.76
#